data_AF-A0AA89BUV5-F1
#
_entry.id   AF-A0AA89BUV5-F1
#
_cell.length_a   1.000
_cell.length_b   1.000
_cell.length_c   1.000
_cell.angle_alpha   90.00
_cell.angle_beta   90.00
_cell.angle_gamma   90.00
#
_symmetry.space_group_name_H-M   'P 1'
#
loop_
_entity.id
_entity.type
_entity.pdbx_description
1 polymer ?
#
loop_
_entity_poly.entity_id
_entity_poly.type
_entity_poly.pdbx_seq_one_letter_code
_entity_poly.pdbx_strand_id
1 'polypeptide(L)'
;MEETITNLQKFVGSAEEKRLVKGISFEFERQPDYFNVEIDNCNASKGVFFTQADVTLQYLTQYRLHSKLDLEVSPEDYCRMVSYDDIFYMNPLKEVVEKGLTSLCFPEYKDYAPAFLALLKFFKNIDQHQSALYQVMQTYEYDSHLTAALAYHLFSQLIPRHEYIVDKYSTHLPRVCPCSCKGTIKTGCTSLGSNDTWHGYVDMMLNQTIPVALLNKQETDSRDNNNIGSTTSGNKHEEKEMDESPIKRRRQDETHHEAAKSCDELLSLHAMDQIIAKTITNAFVQLRNCEDLHKWLIPTIGCSADSIIVFMYNPQHDFLIQSSRLMSLWCGPDSKKLNLGTVISIWMLINFKLFTKPRLNEKLGFKKSRFCECAGQSLFFYQNIETMDSFQDADICSSAVQHYSLVYRYLKPKGNEGANEDSVS
;
A
#
# COMPACT_ATOMS: atom_id res chain seq x y z
N MET A 1 -1.03 32.74 -5.04
CA MET A 1 -2.37 32.36 -5.54
C MET A 1 -2.62 32.92 -6.94
N GLU A 2 -2.47 34.22 -7.18
CA GLU A 2 -2.60 34.80 -8.54
C GLU A 2 -1.62 34.18 -9.55
N GLU A 3 -0.35 34.03 -9.19
CA GLU A 3 0.64 33.35 -10.04
C GLU A 3 0.23 31.90 -10.39
N THR A 4 -0.38 31.19 -9.43
CA THR A 4 -0.87 29.82 -9.63
C THR A 4 -1.97 29.81 -10.69
N ILE A 5 -2.91 30.75 -10.62
CA ILE A 5 -4.02 30.87 -11.58
C ILE A 5 -3.46 31.22 -12.97
N THR A 6 -2.55 32.19 -13.06
CA THR A 6 -1.89 32.54 -14.33
C THR A 6 -1.16 31.34 -14.94
N ASN A 7 -0.51 30.52 -14.12
CA ASN A 7 0.15 29.30 -14.60
C ASN A 7 -0.84 28.22 -15.04
N LEU A 8 -1.99 28.11 -14.37
CA LEU A 8 -3.05 27.17 -14.72
C LEU A 8 -3.73 27.56 -16.05
N GLN A 9 -3.90 28.86 -16.31
CA GLN A 9 -4.43 29.37 -17.59
C GLN A 9 -3.60 28.93 -18.81
N LYS A 10 -2.29 28.66 -18.63
CA LYS A 10 -1.43 28.14 -19.71
C LYS A 10 -1.80 26.73 -20.18
N PHE A 11 -2.59 26.00 -19.39
CA PHE A 11 -3.06 24.66 -19.71
C PHE A 11 -4.48 24.63 -20.30
N VAL A 12 -5.17 25.77 -20.37
CA VAL A 12 -6.51 25.84 -20.99
C VAL A 12 -6.39 25.50 -22.48
N GLY A 13 -7.19 24.56 -22.95
CA GLY A 13 -7.19 23.98 -24.29
C GLY A 13 -6.06 22.99 -24.57
N SER A 14 -5.17 22.73 -23.61
CA SER A 14 -3.94 21.97 -23.83
C SER A 14 -4.18 20.45 -23.90
N ALA A 15 -3.14 19.71 -24.29
CA ALA A 15 -3.20 18.24 -24.29
C ALA A 15 -3.36 17.68 -22.87
N GLU A 16 -2.79 18.34 -21.87
CA GLU A 16 -2.87 17.97 -20.46
C GLU A 16 -4.28 18.15 -19.89
N GLU A 17 -4.97 19.25 -20.23
CA GLU A 17 -6.38 19.42 -19.86
C GLU A 17 -7.24 18.32 -20.50
N LYS A 18 -7.04 18.03 -21.79
CA LYS A 18 -7.77 16.94 -22.47
C LYS A 18 -7.52 15.58 -21.82
N ARG A 19 -6.28 15.30 -21.39
CA ARG A 19 -5.93 14.10 -20.62
C ARG A 19 -6.65 14.06 -19.28
N LEU A 20 -6.69 15.18 -18.56
CA LEU A 20 -7.40 15.32 -17.29
C LEU A 20 -8.90 15.03 -17.47
N VAL A 21 -9.56 15.71 -18.39
CA VAL A 21 -10.99 15.52 -18.67
C VAL A 21 -11.29 14.07 -19.07
N LYS A 22 -10.43 13.46 -19.90
CA LYS A 22 -10.57 12.03 -20.26
C LYS A 22 -10.40 11.11 -19.05
N GLY A 23 -9.41 11.37 -18.20
CA GLY A 23 -9.16 10.59 -16.99
C GLY A 23 -10.34 10.64 -16.02
N ILE A 24 -10.91 11.84 -15.83
CA ILE A 24 -12.12 12.04 -15.01
C ILE A 24 -13.34 11.37 -15.64
N SER A 25 -13.52 11.46 -16.96
CA SER A 25 -14.76 10.97 -17.59
C SER A 25 -14.81 9.45 -17.77
N PHE A 26 -13.68 8.80 -18.04
CA PHE A 26 -13.68 7.38 -18.47
C PHE A 26 -13.13 6.41 -17.42
N GLU A 27 -12.07 6.79 -16.71
CA GLU A 27 -11.41 5.92 -15.75
C GLU A 27 -11.95 6.11 -14.32
N PHE A 28 -12.65 7.21 -14.08
CA PHE A 28 -13.14 7.56 -12.75
C PHE A 28 -14.40 6.81 -12.33
N GLU A 29 -15.32 6.55 -13.25
CA GLU A 29 -16.52 5.74 -12.99
C GLU A 29 -16.18 4.30 -12.56
N ARG A 30 -14.91 3.92 -12.68
CA ARG A 30 -14.38 2.61 -12.30
C ARG A 30 -13.56 2.66 -11.02
N GLN A 31 -13.58 3.75 -10.27
CA GLN A 31 -12.90 3.78 -8.96
C GLN A 31 -13.59 2.80 -7.99
N PRO A 32 -12.81 2.14 -7.12
CA PRO A 32 -13.38 1.21 -6.16
C PRO A 32 -14.16 1.95 -5.08
N ASP A 33 -15.27 1.36 -4.67
CA ASP A 33 -15.92 1.68 -3.41
C ASP A 33 -15.04 1.29 -2.22
N TYR A 34 -15.54 1.52 -1.01
CA TYR A 34 -14.81 1.28 0.22
C TYR A 34 -15.61 0.39 1.17
N PHE A 35 -14.89 -0.47 1.87
CA PHE A 35 -15.37 -1.26 2.99
C PHE A 35 -15.24 -0.47 4.29
N ASN A 36 -16.29 -0.38 5.10
CA ASN A 36 -16.20 0.08 6.49
C ASN A 36 -15.85 -1.10 7.40
N VAL A 37 -14.60 -1.10 7.86
CA VAL A 37 -13.94 -2.26 8.45
C VAL A 37 -14.04 -2.25 9.98
N GLU A 38 -14.40 -3.40 10.55
CA GLU A 38 -14.36 -3.69 11.99
C GLU A 38 -13.18 -4.60 12.33
N ILE A 39 -12.48 -4.28 13.42
CA ILE A 39 -11.37 -5.08 13.98
C ILE A 39 -11.93 -5.97 15.08
N ASP A 40 -11.71 -7.27 14.95
CA ASP A 40 -12.07 -8.26 15.98
C ASP A 40 -11.01 -8.31 17.08
N ASN A 41 -9.73 -8.31 16.67
CA ASN A 41 -8.59 -8.39 17.57
C ASN A 41 -7.36 -7.76 16.92
N CYS A 42 -6.46 -7.19 17.73
CA CYS A 42 -5.16 -6.73 17.27
C CYS A 42 -4.14 -6.67 18.42
N ASN A 43 -2.85 -6.58 18.08
CA ASN A 43 -1.76 -6.47 19.05
C ASN A 43 -1.31 -5.02 19.34
N ALA A 44 -2.18 -4.03 19.12
CA ALA A 44 -1.90 -2.59 19.29
C ALA A 44 -1.38 -2.19 20.69
N SER A 45 -1.72 -2.96 21.72
CA SER A 45 -1.31 -2.70 23.10
C SER A 45 0.04 -3.31 23.50
N LYS A 46 0.76 -3.97 22.56
CA LYS A 46 1.95 -4.79 22.88
C LYS A 46 3.29 -4.11 22.64
N GLY A 47 3.34 -2.87 22.16
CA GLY A 47 4.62 -2.19 21.92
C GLY A 47 5.49 -2.89 20.87
N VAL A 48 4.95 -3.15 19.67
CA VAL A 48 5.62 -3.93 18.62
C VAL A 48 5.89 -3.12 17.37
N PHE A 49 6.87 -3.56 16.57
CA PHE A 49 7.14 -2.93 15.28
C PHE A 49 5.96 -3.09 14.31
N PHE A 50 5.81 -2.17 13.35
CA PHE A 50 4.81 -2.30 12.28
C PHE A 50 4.94 -3.63 11.53
N THR A 51 6.15 -4.13 11.33
CA THR A 51 6.44 -5.44 10.72
C THR A 51 5.98 -6.63 11.57
N GLN A 52 5.52 -6.40 12.79
CA GLN A 52 4.97 -7.40 13.70
C GLN A 52 3.50 -7.10 14.02
N ALA A 53 2.88 -6.14 13.33
CA ALA A 53 1.45 -5.87 13.48
C ALA A 53 0.64 -7.13 13.13
N ASP A 54 -0.36 -7.40 13.96
CA ASP A 54 -1.31 -8.49 13.80
C ASP A 54 -2.70 -7.89 14.00
N VAL A 55 -3.52 -7.97 12.94
CA VAL A 55 -4.86 -7.40 12.91
C VAL A 55 -5.83 -8.41 12.31
N THR A 56 -6.86 -8.77 13.07
CA THR A 56 -7.93 -9.64 12.58
C THR A 56 -9.14 -8.78 12.23
N LEU A 57 -9.52 -8.78 10.95
CA LEU A 57 -10.71 -8.08 10.46
C LEU A 57 -11.93 -9.00 10.51
N GLN A 58 -13.05 -8.45 10.98
CA GLN A 58 -14.27 -9.23 11.18
C GLN A 58 -14.80 -9.88 9.90
N TYR A 59 -14.84 -9.13 8.80
CA TYR A 59 -15.34 -9.65 7.52
C TYR A 59 -14.45 -10.77 6.96
N LEU A 60 -13.13 -10.72 7.18
CA LEU A 60 -12.21 -11.79 6.76
C LEU A 60 -12.43 -13.05 7.60
N THR A 61 -12.67 -12.90 8.91
CA THR A 61 -13.06 -14.02 9.77
C THR A 61 -14.34 -14.68 9.27
N GLN A 62 -15.37 -13.88 9.00
CA GLN A 62 -16.67 -14.37 8.53
C GLN A 62 -16.57 -15.02 7.16
N TYR A 63 -15.89 -14.38 6.19
CA TYR A 63 -15.66 -14.94 4.87
C TYR A 63 -14.95 -16.30 4.93
N ARG A 64 -13.89 -16.43 5.75
CA ARG A 64 -13.17 -17.71 5.92
C ARG A 64 -14.01 -18.81 6.57
N LEU A 65 -14.92 -18.46 7.49
CA LEU A 65 -15.80 -19.43 8.12
C LEU A 65 -16.83 -19.97 7.11
N HIS A 66 -17.37 -19.10 6.25
CA HIS A 66 -18.39 -19.47 5.28
C HIS A 66 -17.81 -20.14 4.03
N SER A 67 -16.59 -19.78 3.60
CA SER A 67 -15.91 -20.49 2.52
C SER A 67 -15.58 -21.93 2.89
N LYS A 68 -15.29 -22.22 4.17
CA LYS A 68 -15.14 -23.59 4.69
C LYS A 68 -16.44 -24.38 4.72
N LEU A 69 -17.58 -23.71 4.57
CA LEU A 69 -18.91 -24.31 4.58
C LEU A 69 -19.50 -24.44 3.16
N ASP A 70 -18.70 -24.19 2.11
CA ASP A 70 -19.12 -24.20 0.70
C ASP A 70 -20.35 -23.31 0.41
N LEU A 71 -20.52 -22.23 1.16
CA LEU A 71 -21.58 -21.24 0.93
C LEU A 71 -21.09 -20.18 -0.07
N GLU A 72 -21.88 -19.89 -1.11
CA GLU A 72 -21.63 -18.75 -1.99
C GLU A 72 -21.84 -17.44 -1.22
N VAL A 73 -20.75 -16.80 -0.80
CA VAL A 73 -20.78 -15.56 -0.03
C VAL A 73 -19.75 -14.56 -0.57
N SER A 74 -20.13 -13.30 -0.67
CA SER A 74 -19.25 -12.19 -1.03
C SER A 74 -18.72 -11.51 0.24
N PRO A 75 -17.48 -10.98 0.25
CA PRO A 75 -17.01 -10.09 1.32
C PRO A 75 -17.96 -8.91 1.62
N GLU A 76 -18.73 -8.48 0.61
CA GLU A 76 -19.73 -7.41 0.69
C GLU A 76 -20.92 -7.78 1.60
N ASP A 77 -21.17 -9.07 1.83
CA ASP A 77 -22.24 -9.53 2.72
C ASP A 77 -21.89 -9.31 4.20
N TYR A 78 -20.61 -9.12 4.51
CA TYR A 78 -20.06 -9.05 5.86
C TYR A 78 -19.54 -7.67 6.24
N CYS A 79 -19.51 -6.75 5.27
CA CYS A 79 -18.94 -5.44 5.44
C CYS A 79 -19.82 -4.37 4.80
N ARG A 80 -19.98 -3.22 5.48
CA ARG A 80 -20.76 -2.12 4.90
C ARG A 80 -19.96 -1.48 3.77
N MET A 81 -20.55 -1.48 2.58
CA MET A 81 -20.05 -0.74 1.43
C MET A 81 -20.33 0.76 1.56
N VAL A 82 -19.35 1.55 1.16
CA VAL A 82 -19.36 3.01 1.18
C VAL A 82 -18.97 3.46 -0.22
N SER A 83 -19.88 4.15 -0.90
CA SER A 83 -19.61 4.53 -2.28
C SER A 83 -18.44 5.52 -2.38
N TYR A 84 -17.69 5.43 -3.46
CA TYR A 84 -16.62 6.39 -3.74
C TYR A 84 -17.16 7.84 -3.70
N ASP A 85 -18.29 8.09 -4.35
CA ASP A 85 -18.94 9.40 -4.41
C ASP A 85 -19.42 9.92 -3.05
N ASP A 86 -19.67 9.04 -2.09
CA ASP A 86 -20.01 9.43 -0.72
C ASP A 86 -18.81 9.97 0.05
N ILE A 87 -17.60 9.48 -0.24
CA ILE A 87 -16.36 9.90 0.43
C ILE A 87 -15.80 11.17 -0.20
N PHE A 88 -15.80 11.26 -1.54
CA PHE A 88 -15.10 12.32 -2.25
C PHE A 88 -16.02 13.48 -2.67
N TYR A 89 -15.50 14.69 -2.58
CA TYR A 89 -16.14 15.91 -3.06
C TYR A 89 -15.82 16.12 -4.55
N MET A 90 -16.74 15.67 -5.39
CA MET A 90 -16.54 15.57 -6.85
C MET A 90 -16.82 16.85 -7.64
N ASN A 91 -17.46 17.86 -7.04
CA ASN A 91 -17.89 19.06 -7.75
C ASN A 91 -16.78 19.79 -8.51
N PRO A 92 -15.55 19.98 -7.95
CA PRO A 92 -14.48 20.65 -8.69
C PRO A 92 -14.06 19.88 -9.95
N LEU A 93 -14.10 18.54 -9.92
CA LEU A 93 -13.77 17.71 -11.07
C LEU A 93 -14.88 17.78 -12.13
N LYS A 94 -16.15 17.72 -11.71
CA LYS A 94 -17.32 17.87 -12.59
C LYS A 94 -17.30 19.21 -13.33
N GLU A 95 -17.01 20.29 -12.61
CA GLU A 95 -16.86 21.63 -13.16
C GLU A 95 -15.72 21.73 -14.19
N VAL A 96 -14.60 21.05 -13.95
CA VAL A 96 -13.50 20.98 -14.93
C VAL A 96 -13.90 20.17 -16.17
N VAL A 97 -14.70 19.10 -16.04
CA VAL A 97 -15.22 18.35 -17.19
C VAL A 97 -16.17 19.21 -18.02
N GLU A 98 -17.06 19.95 -17.37
CA GLU A 98 -18.10 20.75 -18.04
C GLU A 98 -17.57 22.05 -18.66
N LYS A 99 -16.70 22.77 -17.93
CA LYS A 99 -16.28 24.15 -18.27
C LYS A 99 -14.76 24.28 -18.51
N GLY A 100 -14.03 23.17 -18.42
CA GLY A 100 -12.57 23.18 -18.48
C GLY A 100 -11.94 23.83 -17.24
N LEU A 101 -10.64 24.07 -17.31
CA LEU A 101 -9.80 24.67 -16.27
C LEU A 101 -10.17 26.12 -15.94
N THR A 102 -10.96 26.78 -16.80
CA THR A 102 -11.46 28.14 -16.51
C THR A 102 -12.37 28.17 -15.29
N SER A 103 -13.04 27.06 -14.96
CA SER A 103 -13.84 26.91 -13.73
C SER A 103 -13.03 27.13 -12.45
N LEU A 104 -11.73 26.81 -12.46
CA LEU A 104 -10.85 26.96 -11.30
C LEU A 104 -10.45 28.43 -11.04
N CYS A 105 -10.86 29.36 -11.92
CA CYS A 105 -10.71 30.80 -11.69
C CYS A 105 -11.84 31.38 -10.82
N PHE A 106 -12.94 30.64 -10.61
CA PHE A 106 -14.03 31.10 -9.76
C PHE A 106 -13.63 31.09 -8.28
N PRO A 107 -14.09 32.05 -7.46
CA PRO A 107 -13.70 32.18 -6.06
C PRO A 107 -13.88 30.90 -5.24
N GLU A 108 -14.94 30.14 -5.47
CA GLU A 108 -15.25 28.89 -4.76
C GLU A 108 -14.26 27.74 -5.04
N TYR A 109 -13.54 27.78 -6.17
CA TYR A 109 -12.59 26.74 -6.58
C TYR A 109 -11.14 27.19 -6.54
N LYS A 110 -10.88 28.42 -6.11
CA LYS A 110 -9.56 29.05 -6.14
C LYS A 110 -8.51 28.28 -5.31
N ASP A 111 -8.95 27.66 -4.21
CA ASP A 111 -8.08 26.86 -3.33
C ASP A 111 -7.65 25.52 -3.93
N TYR A 112 -8.33 25.05 -4.98
CA TYR A 112 -7.97 23.82 -5.69
C TYR A 112 -6.90 24.06 -6.75
N ALA A 113 -6.70 25.30 -7.19
CA ALA A 113 -5.78 25.64 -8.28
C ALA A 113 -4.34 25.13 -8.08
N PRO A 114 -3.73 25.18 -6.88
CA PRO A 114 -2.40 24.61 -6.67
C PRO A 114 -2.35 23.10 -6.91
N ALA A 115 -3.36 22.36 -6.43
CA ALA A 115 -3.44 20.92 -6.58
C ALA A 115 -3.61 20.54 -8.06
N PHE A 116 -4.53 21.19 -8.79
CA PHE A 116 -4.71 20.94 -10.22
C PHE A 116 -3.46 21.31 -11.03
N LEU A 117 -2.77 22.40 -10.68
CA LEU A 117 -1.54 22.79 -11.35
C LEU A 117 -0.43 21.72 -11.19
N ALA A 118 -0.33 21.09 -10.02
CA ALA A 118 0.62 19.98 -9.81
C ALA A 118 0.28 18.79 -10.72
N LEU A 119 -0.99 18.38 -10.78
CA LEU A 119 -1.45 17.29 -11.65
C LEU A 119 -1.21 17.58 -13.14
N LEU A 120 -1.50 18.80 -13.61
CA LEU A 120 -1.27 19.19 -15.01
C LEU A 120 0.21 19.21 -15.37
N LYS A 121 1.08 19.67 -14.45
CA LYS A 121 2.54 19.60 -14.63
C LYS A 121 3.03 18.15 -14.69
N PHE A 122 2.45 17.25 -13.89
CA PHE A 122 2.71 15.82 -14.00
C PHE A 122 2.26 15.29 -15.37
N PHE A 123 1.04 15.60 -15.82
CA PHE A 123 0.53 15.17 -17.13
C PHE A 123 1.33 15.71 -18.32
N LYS A 124 1.94 16.89 -18.19
CA LYS A 124 2.86 17.44 -19.18
C LYS A 124 4.10 16.55 -19.37
N ASN A 125 4.58 15.94 -18.29
CA ASN A 125 5.80 15.13 -18.27
C ASN A 125 5.52 13.63 -18.08
N ILE A 126 4.28 13.19 -18.28
CA ILE A 126 3.84 11.82 -17.93
C ILE A 126 4.65 10.74 -18.66
N ASP A 127 5.01 10.97 -19.92
CA ASP A 127 5.79 10.02 -20.72
C ASP A 127 7.18 9.78 -20.12
N GLN A 128 7.80 10.82 -19.55
CA GLN A 128 9.07 10.71 -18.83
C GLN A 128 8.89 9.95 -17.52
N HIS A 129 7.86 10.31 -16.73
CA HIS A 129 7.59 9.70 -15.44
C HIS A 129 7.26 8.21 -15.55
N GLN A 130 6.34 7.83 -16.44
CA GLN A 130 5.95 6.44 -16.64
C GLN A 130 7.11 5.60 -17.18
N SER A 131 7.93 6.15 -18.08
CA SER A 131 9.10 5.44 -18.63
C SER A 131 10.15 5.17 -17.55
N ALA A 132 10.39 6.15 -16.67
CA ALA A 132 11.32 6.00 -15.56
C ALA A 132 10.83 4.96 -14.54
N LEU A 133 9.55 5.01 -14.16
CA LEU A 133 8.94 4.04 -13.25
C LEU A 133 9.00 2.62 -13.84
N TYR A 134 8.57 2.46 -15.09
CA TYR A 134 8.59 1.17 -15.76
C TYR A 134 10.01 0.61 -15.87
N GLN A 135 11.00 1.44 -16.22
CA GLN A 135 12.41 1.03 -16.25
C GLN A 135 12.87 0.49 -14.90
N VAL A 136 12.61 1.21 -13.81
CA VAL A 136 13.07 0.82 -12.47
C VAL A 136 12.43 -0.49 -12.05
N MET A 137 11.12 -0.65 -12.26
CA MET A 137 10.39 -1.88 -11.95
C MET A 137 10.92 -3.12 -12.67
N GLN A 138 11.45 -2.96 -13.88
CA GLN A 138 11.99 -4.08 -14.68
C GLN A 138 13.46 -4.37 -14.37
N THR A 139 14.19 -3.41 -13.78
CA THR A 139 15.65 -3.48 -13.65
C THR A 139 16.09 -3.87 -12.24
N TYR A 140 15.37 -3.42 -11.22
CA TYR A 140 15.81 -3.53 -9.84
C TYR A 140 14.91 -4.46 -9.04
N GLU A 141 15.53 -5.34 -8.27
CA GLU A 141 14.86 -6.30 -7.40
C GLU A 141 14.56 -5.73 -6.00
N TYR A 142 15.25 -4.64 -5.61
CA TYR A 142 15.11 -4.05 -4.29
C TYR A 142 13.91 -3.10 -4.22
N ASP A 143 13.01 -3.35 -3.26
CA ASP A 143 11.86 -2.48 -2.97
C ASP A 143 12.28 -1.02 -2.72
N SER A 144 13.42 -0.78 -2.08
CA SER A 144 13.92 0.59 -1.82
C SER A 144 14.23 1.39 -3.09
N HIS A 145 14.58 0.73 -4.21
CA HIS A 145 14.75 1.40 -5.50
C HIS A 145 13.41 1.79 -6.10
N LEU A 146 12.41 0.92 -5.97
CA LEU A 146 11.03 1.22 -6.35
C LEU A 146 10.46 2.35 -5.48
N THR A 147 10.68 2.34 -4.17
CA THR A 147 10.31 3.42 -3.23
C THR A 147 10.88 4.76 -3.69
N ALA A 148 12.18 4.81 -3.99
CA ALA A 148 12.84 6.02 -4.46
C ALA A 148 12.24 6.53 -5.79
N ALA A 149 11.96 5.63 -6.74
CA ALA A 149 11.38 5.98 -8.03
C ALA A 149 9.92 6.46 -7.90
N LEU A 150 9.10 5.76 -7.11
CA LEU A 150 7.71 6.15 -6.84
C LEU A 150 7.63 7.50 -6.13
N ALA A 151 8.46 7.71 -5.11
CA ALA A 151 8.53 8.99 -4.40
C ALA A 151 8.88 10.13 -5.35
N TYR A 152 9.91 9.95 -6.19
CA TYR A 152 10.41 11.00 -7.07
C TYR A 152 9.52 11.24 -8.30
N HIS A 153 9.06 10.18 -8.99
CA HIS A 153 8.37 10.30 -10.27
C HIS A 153 6.85 10.27 -10.19
N LEU A 154 6.26 9.78 -9.09
CA LEU A 154 4.80 9.73 -8.93
C LEU A 154 4.34 10.63 -7.79
N PHE A 155 4.56 10.21 -6.56
CA PHE A 155 3.90 10.83 -5.40
C PHE A 155 4.29 12.30 -5.21
N SER A 156 5.57 12.64 -5.27
CA SER A 156 6.01 14.04 -5.13
C SER A 156 5.57 14.92 -6.29
N GLN A 157 5.32 14.38 -7.48
CA GLN A 157 4.88 15.17 -8.63
C GLN A 157 3.41 15.61 -8.52
N LEU A 158 2.63 14.95 -7.66
CA LEU A 158 1.21 15.20 -7.45
C LEU A 158 0.92 16.19 -6.31
N ILE A 159 1.95 16.79 -5.70
CA ILE A 159 1.81 17.79 -4.63
C ILE A 159 2.42 19.13 -5.01
N PRO A 160 1.77 20.27 -4.66
CA PRO A 160 2.39 21.58 -4.76
C PRO A 160 3.64 21.59 -3.86
N ARG A 161 4.84 21.77 -4.44
CA ARG A 161 6.20 21.82 -3.81
C ARG A 161 7.06 20.57 -3.89
N HIS A 162 6.51 19.42 -4.30
CA HIS A 162 7.32 18.19 -4.43
C HIS A 162 8.07 17.82 -3.12
N GLU A 163 7.40 18.04 -1.98
CA GLU A 163 7.94 17.77 -0.64
C GLU A 163 7.63 16.34 -0.23
N TYR A 164 8.69 15.55 -0.10
CA TYR A 164 8.61 14.18 0.37
C TYR A 164 9.90 13.86 1.13
N ILE A 165 9.83 12.84 1.97
CA ILE A 165 11.00 12.18 2.54
C ILE A 165 10.84 10.67 2.42
N VAL A 166 11.89 10.00 1.98
CA VAL A 166 12.01 8.53 2.01
C VAL A 166 12.77 8.14 3.27
N ASP A 167 12.41 7.01 3.85
CA ASP A 167 13.05 6.55 5.09
C ASP A 167 14.56 6.37 4.95
N LYS A 168 15.33 7.12 5.73
CA LYS A 168 16.79 7.07 5.69
C LYS A 168 17.37 5.74 6.21
N TYR A 169 16.58 4.94 6.92
CA TYR A 169 16.97 3.64 7.46
C TYR A 169 16.65 2.47 6.52
N SER A 170 16.00 2.73 5.37
CA SER A 170 15.71 1.73 4.35
C SER A 170 16.99 1.13 3.77
N THR A 171 17.07 -0.20 3.73
CA THR A 171 18.22 -0.91 3.19
C THR A 171 18.33 -0.71 1.68
N HIS A 172 19.56 -0.57 1.18
CA HIS A 172 19.85 -0.38 -0.25
C HIS A 172 19.24 0.89 -0.89
N LEU A 173 18.77 1.86 -0.10
CA LEU A 173 18.19 3.09 -0.62
C LEU A 173 19.22 3.90 -1.44
N PRO A 174 18.96 4.21 -2.71
CA PRO A 174 19.89 4.98 -3.52
C PRO A 174 19.82 6.48 -3.18
N ARG A 175 20.97 7.16 -3.21
CA ARG A 175 21.05 8.63 -3.00
C ARG A 175 20.44 9.45 -4.13
N VAL A 176 20.38 8.86 -5.31
CA VAL A 176 19.82 9.46 -6.53
C VAL A 176 18.83 8.49 -7.14
N CYS A 177 17.89 9.02 -7.92
CA CYS A 177 16.90 8.20 -8.59
C CYS A 177 17.60 7.11 -9.44
N PRO A 178 17.19 5.84 -9.30
CA PRO A 178 17.82 4.74 -10.03
C PRO A 178 17.63 4.84 -11.55
N CYS A 179 16.66 5.63 -12.00
CA CYS A 179 16.45 6.00 -13.40
C CYS A 179 17.64 6.78 -14.02
N SER A 180 17.59 7.01 -15.33
CA SER A 180 18.60 7.82 -16.06
C SER A 180 18.61 9.30 -15.68
N CYS A 181 17.55 9.80 -15.05
CA CYS A 181 17.35 11.17 -14.58
C CYS A 181 18.29 11.61 -13.45
N LYS A 182 18.75 10.67 -12.61
CA LYS A 182 19.65 10.92 -11.46
C LYS A 182 19.22 12.03 -10.50
N GLY A 183 17.91 12.30 -10.39
CA GLY A 183 17.38 13.26 -9.43
C GLY A 183 17.70 12.89 -7.99
N THR A 184 18.08 13.84 -7.15
CA THR A 184 18.44 13.59 -5.75
C THR A 184 17.23 13.08 -4.96
N ILE A 185 17.43 12.00 -4.20
CA ILE A 185 16.40 11.45 -3.30
C ILE A 185 16.49 12.14 -1.95
N LYS A 186 15.39 12.80 -1.54
CA LYS A 186 15.27 13.39 -0.21
C LYS A 186 15.01 12.29 0.81
N THR A 187 15.91 12.14 1.78
CA THR A 187 15.81 11.15 2.85
C THR A 187 15.67 11.81 4.21
N GLY A 188 15.00 11.15 5.14
CA GLY A 188 14.73 11.68 6.48
C GLY A 188 14.27 10.59 7.45
N CYS A 189 14.03 10.98 8.70
CA CYS A 189 13.37 10.09 9.65
C CYS A 189 11.88 9.98 9.31
N THR A 190 11.37 8.76 9.19
CA THR A 190 9.94 8.47 8.90
C THR A 190 9.27 7.72 10.04
N SER A 191 9.86 7.79 11.23
CA SER A 191 9.40 7.02 12.37
C SER A 191 8.03 7.49 12.86
N LEU A 192 7.14 6.56 13.15
CA LEU A 192 5.81 6.79 13.71
C LEU A 192 5.59 5.88 14.92
N GLY A 193 4.73 6.30 15.84
CA GLY A 193 4.31 5.50 17.00
C GLY A 193 5.15 5.68 18.25
N SER A 194 4.97 4.79 19.22
CA SER A 194 5.75 4.73 20.47
C SER A 194 6.15 3.30 20.84
N ASN A 195 7.16 3.14 21.68
CA ASN A 195 7.60 1.82 22.16
C ASN A 195 6.50 1.03 22.90
N ASP A 196 5.46 1.71 23.41
CA ASP A 196 4.32 1.10 24.09
C ASP A 196 3.16 0.74 23.13
N THR A 197 3.29 1.08 21.85
CA THR A 197 2.27 0.87 20.82
C THR A 197 2.88 0.34 19.52
N TRP A 198 2.10 0.25 18.45
CA TRP A 198 2.67 0.06 17.11
C TRP A 198 3.60 1.19 16.72
N HIS A 199 4.84 0.84 16.38
CA HIS A 199 5.85 1.80 15.99
C HIS A 199 6.77 1.30 14.88
N GLY A 200 7.56 2.21 14.31
CA GLY A 200 8.56 1.88 13.29
C GLY A 200 8.58 2.93 12.20
N TYR A 201 9.12 2.56 11.04
CA TYR A 201 9.33 3.47 9.92
C TYR A 201 8.31 3.21 8.81
N VAL A 202 7.82 4.28 8.18
CA VAL A 202 7.03 4.19 6.95
C VAL A 202 7.92 4.46 5.74
N ASP A 203 7.66 3.82 4.62
CA ASP A 203 8.59 3.82 3.49
C ASP A 203 8.84 5.23 2.92
N MET A 204 7.78 6.05 2.87
CA MET A 204 7.91 7.48 2.58
C MET A 204 6.78 8.30 3.22
N MET A 205 7.04 9.58 3.46
CA MET A 205 6.04 10.58 3.89
C MET A 205 5.94 11.73 2.88
N LEU A 206 4.71 12.06 2.49
CA LEU A 206 4.38 13.13 1.55
C LEU A 206 3.91 14.37 2.31
N ASN A 207 4.42 15.55 1.92
CA ASN A 207 4.19 16.80 2.64
C ASN A 207 4.36 16.62 4.16
N GLN A 208 5.30 15.73 4.54
CA GLN A 208 5.64 15.31 5.90
C GLN A 208 4.46 14.76 6.74
N THR A 209 3.36 14.34 6.12
CA THR A 209 2.15 13.96 6.85
C THR A 209 1.49 12.70 6.31
N ILE A 210 1.45 12.46 5.00
CA ILE A 210 0.75 11.30 4.43
C ILE A 210 1.72 10.15 4.20
N PRO A 211 1.55 8.99 4.87
CA PRO A 211 2.40 7.83 4.66
C PRO A 211 2.06 7.11 3.37
N VAL A 212 3.10 6.61 2.71
CA VAL A 212 2.99 5.57 1.69
C VAL A 212 3.78 4.36 2.16
N ALA A 213 3.16 3.20 2.13
CA ALA A 213 3.74 1.92 2.52
C ALA A 213 4.00 1.07 1.28
N LEU A 214 5.15 0.39 1.18
CA LEU A 214 5.35 -0.59 0.12
C LEU A 214 4.70 -1.93 0.44
N LEU A 215 4.13 -2.55 -0.59
CA LEU A 215 3.53 -3.87 -0.53
C LEU A 215 4.56 -4.89 -1.02
N ASN A 216 5.15 -5.65 -0.11
CA ASN A 216 6.14 -6.66 -0.46
C ASN A 216 5.48 -7.79 -1.26
N LYS A 217 5.99 -8.12 -2.45
CA LYS A 217 5.60 -9.34 -3.18
C LYS A 217 6.19 -10.55 -2.45
N GLN A 218 5.40 -11.14 -1.56
CA GLN A 218 5.55 -12.45 -0.89
C GLN A 218 6.97 -12.90 -0.46
N GLU A 219 7.14 -13.11 0.84
CA GLU A 219 7.91 -14.27 1.31
C GLU A 219 7.22 -15.52 0.76
N THR A 220 7.70 -16.06 -0.35
CA THR A 220 7.32 -17.43 -0.75
C THR A 220 7.94 -18.37 0.28
N ASP A 221 7.10 -18.82 1.21
CA ASP A 221 7.30 -20.01 2.03
C ASP A 221 7.68 -21.16 1.06
N SER A 222 8.98 -21.48 1.01
CA SER A 222 9.46 -22.72 0.42
C SER A 222 8.92 -23.88 1.25
N ARG A 223 7.78 -24.45 0.85
CA ARG A 223 7.27 -25.69 1.45
C ARG A 223 7.51 -26.88 0.53
N ASP A 224 8.27 -27.80 1.13
CA ASP A 224 8.10 -29.24 1.10
C ASP A 224 8.48 -29.99 -0.18
N ASN A 225 9.73 -30.44 -0.19
CA ASN A 225 10.06 -31.82 -0.58
C ASN A 225 10.61 -32.57 0.65
N ASN A 226 9.78 -32.74 1.68
CA ASN A 226 10.00 -33.75 2.70
C ASN A 226 9.39 -35.07 2.21
N ASN A 227 10.19 -35.80 1.44
CA ASN A 227 9.95 -37.21 1.17
C ASN A 227 10.30 -37.97 2.47
N ILE A 228 9.28 -38.27 3.28
CA ILE A 228 9.39 -39.15 4.44
C ILE A 228 9.62 -40.57 3.91
N GLY A 229 10.89 -40.90 3.69
CA GLY A 229 11.36 -42.26 3.54
C GLY A 229 11.48 -42.90 4.91
N SER A 230 10.42 -43.55 5.37
CA SER A 230 10.46 -44.51 6.47
C SER A 230 11.24 -45.75 6.02
N THR A 231 12.53 -45.82 6.34
CA THR A 231 13.30 -47.08 6.27
C THR A 231 13.10 -47.85 7.57
N THR A 232 12.21 -48.84 7.53
CA THR A 232 12.31 -50.01 8.40
C THR A 232 12.67 -51.21 7.54
N SER A 233 13.67 -51.93 8.04
CA SER A 233 14.32 -53.14 7.53
C SER A 233 13.40 -54.20 6.87
N GLY A 234 13.89 -54.81 5.79
CA GLY A 234 13.72 -56.25 5.54
C GLY A 234 12.98 -56.71 4.27
N ASN A 235 13.75 -57.37 3.39
CA ASN A 235 13.36 -58.43 2.44
C ASN A 235 12.70 -58.09 1.07
N LYS A 236 13.55 -58.22 0.03
CA LYS A 236 13.50 -59.20 -1.09
C LYS A 236 12.33 -59.23 -2.12
N HIS A 237 12.80 -59.20 -3.37
CA HIS A 237 12.33 -59.86 -4.62
C HIS A 237 11.27 -59.19 -5.53
N GLU A 238 11.76 -58.93 -6.75
CA GLU A 238 11.24 -59.31 -8.09
C GLU A 238 10.07 -58.57 -8.77
N GLU A 239 10.45 -57.93 -9.89
CA GLU A 239 9.89 -58.00 -11.26
C GLU A 239 8.36 -57.84 -11.48
N LYS A 240 7.98 -56.85 -12.30
CA LYS A 240 7.66 -57.05 -13.74
C LYS A 240 7.25 -55.75 -14.45
N GLU A 241 7.69 -55.68 -15.70
CA GLU A 241 7.47 -54.65 -16.72
C GLU A 241 6.10 -54.73 -17.42
N MET A 242 5.90 -53.78 -18.36
CA MET A 242 4.96 -53.72 -19.50
C MET A 242 3.55 -53.16 -19.21
N ASP A 243 2.90 -52.36 -20.06
CA ASP A 243 3.14 -51.71 -21.36
C ASP A 243 1.88 -50.86 -21.66
N GLU A 244 1.94 -50.02 -22.71
CA GLU A 244 0.85 -49.41 -23.49
C GLU A 244 0.49 -47.92 -23.23
N SER A 245 0.99 -47.09 -24.15
CA SER A 245 0.43 -45.79 -24.55
C SER A 245 -0.71 -45.98 -25.59
N PRO A 246 -1.29 -44.94 -26.22
CA PRO A 246 -1.93 -43.70 -25.74
C PRO A 246 -3.35 -43.52 -26.34
N ILE A 247 -4.29 -42.84 -25.65
CA ILE A 247 -5.56 -42.42 -26.30
C ILE A 247 -5.80 -40.92 -26.16
N LYS A 248 -5.64 -40.22 -27.30
CA LYS A 248 -6.20 -38.89 -27.56
C LYS A 248 -7.72 -39.01 -27.74
N ARG A 249 -8.50 -38.20 -27.00
CA ARG A 249 -9.82 -37.74 -27.46
C ARG A 249 -9.92 -36.23 -27.32
N ARG A 250 -10.39 -35.61 -28.41
CA ARG A 250 -10.61 -34.18 -28.65
C ARG A 250 -12.11 -33.90 -28.57
N ARG A 251 -12.45 -32.62 -28.31
CA ARG A 251 -13.76 -31.92 -28.37
C ARG A 251 -14.51 -31.87 -27.04
N GLN A 252 -15.18 -30.78 -26.64
CA GLN A 252 -15.28 -29.37 -27.05
C GLN A 252 -16.18 -28.71 -25.97
N ASP A 253 -15.96 -27.42 -25.71
CA ASP A 253 -16.89 -26.42 -25.17
C ASP A 253 -17.84 -26.79 -24.03
N GLU A 254 -17.56 -26.29 -22.82
CA GLU A 254 -18.59 -25.76 -21.90
C GLU A 254 -18.05 -24.51 -21.17
N THR A 255 -18.41 -23.34 -21.73
CA THR A 255 -19.00 -22.16 -21.06
C THR A 255 -18.55 -21.72 -19.66
N HIS A 256 -17.98 -20.51 -19.63
CA HIS A 256 -18.21 -19.42 -18.68
C HIS A 256 -18.62 -19.78 -17.24
N HIS A 257 -17.64 -19.73 -16.33
CA HIS A 257 -17.83 -19.15 -15.00
C HIS A 257 -16.56 -18.37 -14.62
N GLU A 258 -16.43 -17.18 -15.21
CA GLU A 258 -15.63 -16.08 -14.67
C GLU A 258 -16.33 -15.56 -13.40
N ALA A 259 -16.29 -16.36 -12.34
CA ALA A 259 -16.62 -15.89 -11.00
C ALA A 259 -15.39 -15.15 -10.47
N ALA A 260 -15.54 -13.85 -10.26
CA ALA A 260 -14.68 -12.93 -9.52
C ALA A 260 -13.46 -13.58 -8.82
N LYS A 261 -12.31 -13.54 -9.50
CA LYS A 261 -11.01 -13.74 -8.86
C LYS A 261 -10.83 -12.63 -7.81
N SER A 262 -10.99 -13.02 -6.55
CA SER A 262 -10.89 -12.18 -5.34
C SER A 262 -9.64 -11.29 -5.34
N CYS A 263 -9.74 -10.15 -4.65
CA CYS A 263 -8.66 -9.23 -4.26
C CYS A 263 -7.43 -9.88 -3.58
N ASP A 264 -7.38 -11.20 -3.42
CA ASP A 264 -6.59 -11.92 -2.41
C ASP A 264 -5.20 -12.43 -2.84
N GLU A 265 -4.90 -12.70 -4.11
CA GLU A 265 -3.67 -13.48 -4.41
C GLU A 265 -2.35 -12.68 -4.41
N LEU A 266 -2.39 -11.34 -4.36
CA LEU A 266 -1.17 -10.52 -4.48
C LEU A 266 -0.76 -9.77 -3.21
N LEU A 267 -1.65 -9.63 -2.22
CA LEU A 267 -1.31 -9.01 -0.93
C LEU A 267 -1.37 -10.03 0.18
N SER A 268 -0.25 -10.28 0.84
CA SER A 268 -0.26 -11.08 2.05
C SER A 268 -1.11 -10.37 3.11
N LEU A 269 -1.87 -11.15 3.88
CA LEU A 269 -2.62 -10.67 5.04
C LEU A 269 -1.71 -9.86 5.97
N HIS A 270 -0.48 -10.33 6.13
CA HIS A 270 0.52 -9.64 6.91
C HIS A 270 0.82 -8.24 6.40
N ALA A 271 0.98 -8.03 5.08
CA ALA A 271 1.17 -6.70 4.52
C ALA A 271 -0.02 -5.77 4.81
N MET A 272 -1.25 -6.30 4.81
CA MET A 272 -2.44 -5.52 5.18
C MET A 272 -2.40 -5.09 6.65
N ASP A 273 -2.02 -5.98 7.56
CA ASP A 273 -1.90 -5.67 8.99
C ASP A 273 -0.91 -4.53 9.22
N GLN A 274 0.24 -4.56 8.54
CA GLN A 274 1.23 -3.49 8.61
C GLN A 274 0.66 -2.15 8.14
N ILE A 275 -0.11 -2.14 7.04
CA ILE A 275 -0.70 -0.90 6.51
C ILE A 275 -1.79 -0.38 7.43
N ILE A 276 -2.62 -1.25 8.00
CA ILE A 276 -3.65 -0.85 8.96
C ILE A 276 -3.00 -0.22 10.19
N ALA A 277 -1.98 -0.86 10.75
CA ALA A 277 -1.23 -0.32 11.87
C ALA A 277 -0.60 1.04 11.54
N LYS A 278 0.08 1.16 10.39
CA LYS A 278 0.63 2.43 9.89
C LYS A 278 -0.45 3.49 9.72
N THR A 279 -1.62 3.14 9.20
CA THR A 279 -2.75 4.05 8.95
C THR A 279 -3.30 4.62 10.26
N ILE A 280 -3.57 3.75 11.22
CA ILE A 280 -4.14 4.15 12.52
C ILE A 280 -3.13 5.01 13.28
N THR A 281 -1.87 4.55 13.41
CA THR A 281 -0.82 5.30 14.09
C THR A 281 -0.61 6.68 13.44
N ASN A 282 -0.53 6.73 12.11
CA ASN A 282 -0.40 7.98 11.36
C ASN A 282 -1.57 8.95 11.62
N ALA A 283 -2.80 8.45 11.60
CA ALA A 283 -3.96 9.29 11.80
C ALA A 283 -3.98 9.93 13.19
N PHE A 284 -3.57 9.21 14.24
CA PHE A 284 -3.38 9.80 15.57
C PHE A 284 -2.28 10.88 15.58
N VAL A 285 -1.13 10.60 14.98
CA VAL A 285 -0.02 11.57 14.86
C VAL A 285 -0.47 12.85 14.15
N GLN A 286 -1.15 12.71 13.00
CA GLN A 286 -1.66 13.84 12.24
C GLN A 286 -2.70 14.64 13.00
N LEU A 287 -3.64 13.97 13.68
CA LEU A 287 -4.66 14.65 14.49
C LEU A 287 -4.04 15.46 15.63
N ARG A 288 -3.00 14.93 16.28
CA ARG A 288 -2.26 15.65 17.31
C ARG A 288 -1.54 16.88 16.76
N ASN A 289 -0.94 16.77 15.57
CA ASN A 289 -0.23 17.87 14.94
C ASN A 289 -1.17 18.94 14.34
N CYS A 290 -2.43 18.58 14.08
CA CYS A 290 -3.43 19.49 13.52
C CYS A 290 -4.83 19.07 14.00
N GLU A 291 -5.30 19.70 15.09
CA GLU A 291 -6.60 19.38 15.70
C GLU A 291 -7.77 19.51 14.73
N ASP A 292 -7.67 20.40 13.73
CA ASP A 292 -8.67 20.55 12.68
C ASP A 292 -8.94 19.22 11.95
N LEU A 293 -8.00 18.28 11.93
CA LEU A 293 -8.13 17.01 11.22
C LEU A 293 -9.20 16.06 11.79
N HIS A 294 -9.78 16.34 12.97
CA HIS A 294 -10.78 15.48 13.63
C HIS A 294 -12.01 15.16 12.76
N LYS A 295 -12.32 16.02 11.78
CA LYS A 295 -13.47 15.89 10.87
C LYS A 295 -13.17 15.09 9.59
N TRP A 296 -11.94 14.62 9.37
CA TRP A 296 -11.56 13.91 8.15
C TRP A 296 -11.16 12.46 8.42
N LEU A 297 -11.33 11.61 7.40
CA LEU A 297 -10.65 10.32 7.32
C LEU A 297 -9.24 10.60 6.78
N ILE A 298 -8.22 10.20 7.54
CA ILE A 298 -6.82 10.47 7.22
C ILE A 298 -6.25 9.29 6.42
N PRO A 299 -5.79 9.50 5.18
CA PRO A 299 -5.39 8.41 4.30
C PRO A 299 -3.97 7.89 4.55
N THR A 300 -3.77 6.64 4.17
CA THR A 300 -2.46 6.00 3.97
C THR A 300 -2.56 5.16 2.71
N ILE A 301 -1.55 5.24 1.85
CA ILE A 301 -1.54 4.54 0.56
C ILE A 301 -0.57 3.36 0.65
N GLY A 302 -1.09 2.14 0.52
CA GLY A 302 -0.26 0.98 0.25
C GLY A 302 0.03 0.91 -1.25
N CYS A 303 1.29 0.74 -1.64
CA CYS A 303 1.73 0.75 -3.03
C CYS A 303 2.66 -0.44 -3.33
N SER A 304 2.33 -1.21 -4.36
CA SER A 304 3.25 -2.18 -4.98
C SER A 304 3.82 -1.58 -6.27
N ALA A 305 4.54 -2.41 -7.03
CA ALA A 305 4.97 -2.06 -8.38
C ALA A 305 3.79 -1.86 -9.35
N ASP A 306 2.69 -2.58 -9.14
CA ASP A 306 1.62 -2.72 -10.15
C ASP A 306 0.26 -2.19 -9.70
N SER A 307 0.10 -1.93 -8.40
CA SER A 307 -1.19 -1.59 -7.81
C SER A 307 -1.06 -0.82 -6.50
N ILE A 308 -2.15 -0.16 -6.12
CA ILE A 308 -2.30 0.53 -4.84
C ILE A 308 -3.54 0.04 -4.08
N ILE A 309 -3.48 0.13 -2.76
CA ILE A 309 -4.59 -0.04 -1.83
C ILE A 309 -4.65 1.17 -0.91
N VAL A 310 -5.85 1.54 -0.47
CA VAL A 310 -6.03 2.74 0.35
C VAL A 310 -6.74 2.37 1.63
N PHE A 311 -6.17 2.82 2.74
CA PHE A 311 -6.81 2.80 4.03
C PHE A 311 -6.98 4.23 4.52
N MET A 312 -8.09 4.53 5.20
CA MET A 312 -8.28 5.82 5.84
C MET A 312 -8.89 5.63 7.22
N TYR A 313 -8.39 6.39 8.19
CA TYR A 313 -8.83 6.28 9.58
C TYR A 313 -9.20 7.63 10.18
N ASN A 314 -10.27 7.66 10.98
CA ASN A 314 -10.64 8.81 11.80
C ASN A 314 -10.49 8.43 13.28
N PRO A 315 -9.48 8.97 14.00
CA PRO A 315 -9.24 8.61 15.40
C PRO A 315 -10.31 9.11 16.37
N GLN A 316 -10.94 10.25 16.07
CA GLN A 316 -11.95 10.86 16.95
C GLN A 316 -13.21 10.00 17.06
N HIS A 317 -13.58 9.35 15.97
CA HIS A 317 -14.81 8.57 15.90
C HIS A 317 -14.58 7.07 15.77
N ASP A 318 -13.33 6.62 15.67
CA ASP A 318 -12.92 5.22 15.52
C ASP A 318 -13.56 4.60 14.27
N PHE A 319 -13.26 5.15 13.10
CA PHE A 319 -13.70 4.59 11.81
C PHE A 319 -12.52 4.28 10.91
N LEU A 320 -12.46 3.03 10.47
CA LEU A 320 -11.52 2.55 9.46
C LEU A 320 -12.28 2.20 8.19
N ILE A 321 -11.80 2.70 7.05
CA ILE A 321 -12.24 2.26 5.74
C ILE A 321 -11.07 1.79 4.88
N GLN A 322 -11.35 0.83 4.01
CA GLN A 322 -10.39 0.22 3.07
C GLN A 322 -10.99 0.24 1.66
N SER A 323 -10.21 0.55 0.63
CA SER A 323 -10.67 0.40 -0.76
C SER A 323 -11.04 -1.06 -1.07
N SER A 324 -12.20 -1.30 -1.68
CA SER A 324 -12.76 -2.65 -1.87
C SER A 324 -11.92 -3.55 -2.76
N ARG A 325 -11.09 -2.95 -3.62
CA ARG A 325 -10.12 -3.64 -4.47
C ARG A 325 -8.84 -2.85 -4.68
N LEU A 326 -7.82 -3.57 -5.14
CA LEU A 326 -6.58 -2.98 -5.62
C LEU A 326 -6.85 -2.14 -6.88
N MET A 327 -6.35 -0.91 -6.89
CA MET A 327 -6.34 -0.07 -8.09
C MET A 327 -5.06 -0.32 -8.87
N SER A 328 -5.18 -0.71 -10.14
CA SER A 328 -4.00 -0.94 -10.97
C SER A 328 -3.29 0.38 -11.29
N LEU A 329 -1.98 0.40 -11.11
CA LEU A 329 -1.15 1.56 -11.44
C LEU A 329 -0.98 1.71 -12.97
N TRP A 330 -1.16 0.63 -13.73
CA TRP A 330 -0.95 0.55 -15.18
C TRP A 330 -2.27 0.26 -15.90
N CYS A 331 -2.40 0.66 -17.17
CA CYS A 331 -3.62 0.36 -17.95
C CYS A 331 -3.82 -1.14 -18.26
N GLY A 332 -2.84 -1.99 -17.94
CA GLY A 332 -2.90 -3.44 -18.10
C GLY A 332 -1.55 -4.08 -17.74
N PRO A 333 -1.48 -5.43 -17.64
CA PRO A 333 -0.31 -6.16 -17.14
C PRO A 333 1.01 -5.84 -17.87
N ASP A 334 0.96 -5.66 -19.19
CA ASP A 334 2.14 -5.35 -20.03
C ASP A 334 2.18 -3.87 -20.48
N SER A 335 1.30 -3.04 -19.93
CA SER A 335 1.20 -1.64 -20.32
C SER A 335 2.32 -0.81 -19.68
N LYS A 336 3.05 -0.07 -20.51
CA LYS A 336 3.99 0.96 -20.05
C LYS A 336 3.33 2.31 -19.74
N LYS A 337 1.99 2.35 -19.79
CA LYS A 337 1.19 3.56 -19.56
C LYS A 337 0.48 3.46 -18.22
N LEU A 338 0.66 4.50 -17.41
CA LEU A 338 -0.02 4.65 -16.14
C LEU A 338 -1.53 4.76 -16.35
N ASN A 339 -2.29 4.18 -15.42
CA ASN A 339 -3.73 4.37 -15.36
C ASN A 339 -4.04 5.78 -14.85
N LEU A 340 -4.66 6.62 -15.70
CA LEU A 340 -4.97 8.01 -15.36
C LEU A 340 -5.98 8.13 -14.21
N GLY A 341 -6.96 7.22 -14.11
CA GLY A 341 -7.91 7.19 -13.01
C GLY A 341 -7.21 6.95 -11.68
N THR A 342 -6.31 5.96 -11.63
CA THR A 342 -5.50 5.68 -10.43
C THR A 342 -4.61 6.87 -10.07
N VAL A 343 -3.95 7.51 -11.04
CA VAL A 343 -3.15 8.72 -10.79
C VAL A 343 -4.00 9.85 -10.19
N ILE A 344 -5.21 10.08 -10.74
CA ILE A 344 -6.14 11.10 -10.23
C ILE A 344 -6.61 10.75 -8.82
N SER A 345 -6.92 9.48 -8.53
CA SER A 345 -7.26 9.02 -7.18
C SER A 345 -6.12 9.23 -6.19
N ILE A 346 -4.88 8.88 -6.55
CA ILE A 346 -3.69 9.18 -5.72
C ILE A 346 -3.61 10.69 -5.46
N TRP A 347 -3.74 11.51 -6.49
CA TRP A 347 -3.69 12.96 -6.36
C TRP A 347 -4.78 13.50 -5.42
N MET A 348 -6.02 13.00 -5.52
CA MET A 348 -7.12 13.38 -4.62
C MET A 348 -6.84 12.98 -3.17
N LEU A 349 -6.30 11.77 -2.96
CA LEU A 349 -5.95 11.25 -1.63
C LEU A 349 -4.82 12.04 -0.98
N ILE A 350 -3.78 12.39 -1.73
CA ILE A 350 -2.70 13.21 -1.16
C ILE A 350 -3.19 14.63 -0.84
N ASN A 351 -4.21 15.12 -1.57
CA ASN A 351 -4.87 16.40 -1.33
C ASN A 351 -6.20 16.22 -0.57
N PHE A 352 -6.32 15.20 0.30
CA PHE A 352 -7.62 14.78 0.87
C PHE A 352 -8.43 15.90 1.52
N LYS A 353 -7.81 16.87 2.19
CA LYS A 353 -8.55 18.00 2.81
C LYS A 353 -9.39 18.79 1.81
N LEU A 354 -8.99 18.82 0.54
CA LEU A 354 -9.74 19.46 -0.55
C LEU A 354 -10.79 18.52 -1.15
N PHE A 355 -10.46 17.23 -1.26
CA PHE A 355 -11.24 16.29 -2.07
C PHE A 355 -12.07 15.27 -1.28
N THR A 356 -11.97 15.20 0.04
CA THR A 356 -12.82 14.33 0.87
C THR A 356 -13.84 15.16 1.64
N LYS A 357 -15.07 14.65 1.74
CA LYS A 357 -16.11 15.32 2.51
C LYS A 357 -15.80 15.20 4.00
N PRO A 358 -15.90 16.28 4.79
CA PRO A 358 -15.75 16.19 6.23
C PRO A 358 -16.98 15.56 6.89
N ARG A 359 -16.81 15.03 8.11
CA ARG A 359 -17.87 14.50 8.99
C ARG A 359 -18.72 13.40 8.32
N LEU A 360 -18.06 12.50 7.59
CA LEU A 360 -18.71 11.39 6.89
C LEU A 360 -19.54 10.50 7.82
N ASN A 361 -19.12 10.38 9.07
CA ASN A 361 -19.81 9.63 10.10
C ASN A 361 -21.21 10.10 10.42
N GLU A 362 -21.46 11.41 10.38
CA GLU A 362 -22.79 11.99 10.60
C GLU A 362 -23.76 11.64 9.47
N LYS A 363 -23.23 11.27 8.29
CA LYS A 363 -23.99 11.06 7.06
C LYS A 363 -24.16 9.58 6.70
N LEU A 364 -23.15 8.76 6.99
CA LEU A 364 -23.03 7.42 6.38
C LEU A 364 -23.25 6.25 7.34
N GLY A 365 -23.63 6.51 8.60
CA GLY A 365 -23.98 5.46 9.55
C GLY A 365 -22.88 4.42 9.73
N PHE A 366 -21.61 4.87 9.81
CA PHE A 366 -20.46 3.99 9.96
C PHE A 366 -20.53 3.21 11.27
N LYS A 367 -20.14 1.94 11.18
CA LYS A 367 -19.79 1.14 12.34
C LYS A 367 -18.38 1.49 12.78
N LYS A 368 -18.18 1.52 14.09
CA LYS A 368 -16.86 1.77 14.67
C LYS A 368 -15.92 0.62 14.30
N SER A 369 -14.66 0.93 14.04
CA SER A 369 -13.63 -0.07 13.79
C SER A 369 -13.26 -0.88 15.02
N ARG A 370 -13.66 -0.45 16.22
CA ARG A 370 -13.32 -1.09 17.51
C ARG A 370 -11.84 -1.07 17.82
N PHE A 371 -11.04 -0.25 17.12
CA PHE A 371 -9.62 -0.10 17.43
C PHE A 371 -9.44 0.46 18.83
N CYS A 372 -10.20 1.50 19.19
CA CYS A 372 -10.12 2.12 20.50
C CYS A 372 -10.44 1.12 21.64
N GLU A 373 -11.37 0.19 21.38
CA GLU A 373 -11.67 -0.91 22.31
C GLU A 373 -10.50 -1.89 22.42
N CYS A 374 -9.92 -2.32 21.30
CA CYS A 374 -8.77 -3.23 21.28
C CYS A 374 -7.51 -2.61 21.91
N ALA A 375 -7.26 -1.32 21.68
CA ALA A 375 -6.14 -0.61 22.28
C ALA A 375 -6.29 -0.44 23.79
N GLY A 376 -7.53 -0.37 24.30
CA GLY A 376 -7.83 -0.29 25.72
C GLY A 376 -7.08 0.85 26.41
N GLN A 377 -6.34 0.53 27.48
CA GLN A 377 -5.53 1.52 28.20
C GLN A 377 -4.38 2.09 27.37
N SER A 378 -3.85 1.33 26.40
CA SER A 378 -2.78 1.78 25.52
C SER A 378 -3.22 2.86 24.52
N LEU A 379 -4.53 3.11 24.39
CA LEU A 379 -5.06 4.22 23.58
C LEU A 379 -4.46 5.57 23.99
N PHE A 380 -4.16 5.75 25.28
CA PHE A 380 -3.50 6.95 25.78
C PHE A 380 -2.17 7.24 25.05
N PHE A 381 -1.37 6.20 24.77
CA PHE A 381 -0.11 6.37 24.06
C PHE A 381 -0.31 6.79 22.60
N TYR A 382 -1.34 6.26 21.92
CA TYR A 382 -1.70 6.70 20.58
C TYR A 382 -2.11 8.18 20.54
N GLN A 383 -2.91 8.62 21.51
CA GLN A 383 -3.35 10.02 21.60
C GLN A 383 -2.20 10.99 21.91
N ASN A 384 -1.13 10.50 22.53
CA ASN A 384 0.00 11.30 22.98
C ASN A 384 1.31 10.96 22.26
N ILE A 385 1.26 10.43 21.03
CA ILE A 385 2.47 10.12 20.25
C ILE A 385 3.30 11.39 20.08
N GLU A 386 4.50 11.37 20.64
CA GLU A 386 5.53 12.36 20.32
C GLU A 386 6.28 11.83 19.10
N THR A 387 6.20 12.52 17.96
CA THR A 387 7.04 12.21 16.80
C THR A 387 8.48 12.42 17.22
N MET A 388 9.19 11.33 17.41
CA MET A 388 10.50 11.32 18.03
C MET A 388 11.57 11.28 16.92
N ASP A 389 12.52 12.22 16.95
CA ASP A 389 13.86 12.05 16.37
C ASP A 389 14.69 10.95 17.11
N SER A 390 14.02 10.18 17.99
CA SER A 390 14.52 9.55 19.22
C SER A 390 14.38 8.04 19.23
N PHE A 391 14.45 7.40 18.06
CA PHE A 391 15.00 6.03 18.02
C PHE A 391 16.54 6.06 17.95
N GLN A 392 17.15 7.25 17.96
CA GLN A 392 18.58 7.40 18.21
C GLN A 392 18.88 6.97 19.66
N ASP A 393 19.84 6.07 19.80
CA ASP A 393 20.31 5.44 21.04
C ASP A 393 19.42 4.34 21.64
N ALA A 394 19.15 3.33 20.82
CA ALA A 394 19.42 1.97 21.26
C ALA A 394 20.19 1.26 20.15
N ASP A 395 21.09 0.38 20.54
CA ASP A 395 22.04 -0.39 19.75
C ASP A 395 21.40 -1.36 18.73
N ILE A 396 20.48 -0.87 17.88
CA ILE A 396 19.71 -1.67 16.91
C ILE A 396 20.56 -2.04 15.69
N CYS A 397 21.78 -1.49 15.57
CA CYS A 397 22.76 -1.91 14.57
C CYS A 397 23.53 -3.19 14.97
N SER A 398 23.31 -3.75 16.16
CA SER A 398 23.92 -5.04 16.54
C SER A 398 22.91 -6.16 16.78
N SER A 399 21.69 -5.88 17.27
CA SER A 399 20.74 -6.95 17.63
C SER A 399 19.91 -7.48 16.46
N ALA A 400 19.55 -6.65 15.46
CA ALA A 400 18.89 -7.13 14.24
C ALA A 400 19.85 -7.98 13.39
N VAL A 401 21.13 -7.61 13.34
CA VAL A 401 22.19 -8.40 12.70
C VAL A 401 22.52 -9.66 13.52
N GLN A 402 22.39 -9.61 14.86
CA GLN A 402 22.58 -10.79 15.71
C GLN A 402 21.40 -11.76 15.68
N HIS A 403 20.15 -11.32 15.51
CA HIS A 403 19.02 -12.25 15.40
C HIS A 403 19.04 -13.00 14.05
N TYR A 404 19.39 -12.33 12.96
CA TYR A 404 19.56 -12.99 11.66
C TYR A 404 20.82 -13.89 11.59
N SER A 405 21.88 -13.61 12.36
CA SER A 405 23.06 -14.49 12.44
C SER A 405 22.93 -15.63 13.47
N LEU A 406 22.05 -15.51 14.47
CA LEU A 406 21.74 -16.59 15.41
C LEU A 406 20.82 -17.66 14.79
N VAL A 407 19.88 -17.26 13.94
CA VAL A 407 19.04 -18.21 13.19
C VAL A 407 19.88 -19.01 12.17
N TYR A 408 20.91 -18.40 11.58
CA TYR A 408 21.86 -19.12 10.72
C TYR A 408 22.87 -20.00 11.47
N ARG A 409 23.07 -19.80 12.78
CA ARG A 409 23.94 -20.66 13.60
C ARG A 409 23.24 -21.90 14.17
N TYR A 410 21.91 -21.94 14.19
CA TYR A 410 21.13 -23.10 14.63
C TYR A 410 20.74 -24.08 13.51
N LEU A 411 21.19 -23.85 12.27
CA LEU A 411 20.99 -24.75 11.13
C LEU A 411 22.30 -25.32 10.54
N LYS A 412 23.42 -25.26 11.27
CA LYS A 412 24.58 -26.11 10.94
C LYS A 412 24.48 -27.45 11.71
N PRO A 413 24.56 -28.59 11.02
CA PRO A 413 24.79 -29.87 11.70
C PRO A 413 26.12 -29.82 12.46
N LYS A 414 26.12 -30.38 13.67
CA LYS A 414 27.33 -30.68 14.44
C LYS A 414 28.07 -31.89 13.83
N GLY A 415 29.41 -31.81 13.82
CA GLY A 415 30.36 -32.94 13.66
C GLY A 415 30.91 -33.07 12.23
N ASN A 416 32.21 -33.17 11.97
CA ASN A 416 33.27 -33.80 12.78
C ASN A 416 34.60 -33.02 12.75
N GLU A 417 35.18 -32.86 13.93
CA GLU A 417 36.62 -32.77 14.16
C GLU A 417 37.22 -34.18 14.22
N GLY A 418 38.51 -34.31 13.86
CA GLY A 418 39.36 -35.47 14.12
C GLY A 418 39.83 -36.18 12.84
N ALA A 419 40.89 -35.71 12.19
CA ALA A 419 42.30 -36.06 12.43
C ALA A 419 42.75 -37.34 11.69
N ASN A 420 43.65 -37.19 10.71
CA ASN A 420 45.04 -37.59 10.94
C ASN A 420 45.97 -37.12 9.81
N GLU A 421 47.14 -36.69 10.27
CA GLU A 421 48.38 -36.56 9.53
C GLU A 421 48.72 -37.88 8.81
N ASP A 422 49.31 -37.79 7.62
CA ASP A 422 50.63 -38.37 7.44
C ASP A 422 51.35 -37.74 6.25
N SER A 423 52.61 -37.43 6.52
CA SER A 423 53.62 -36.97 5.58
C SER A 423 54.34 -38.18 4.98
N VAL A 424 54.92 -38.02 3.79
CA VAL A 424 56.32 -38.34 3.44
C VAL A 424 56.45 -38.57 1.92
N SER A 425 57.45 -37.85 1.38
CA SER A 425 58.16 -37.96 0.09
C SER A 425 57.39 -37.72 -1.21
#